data_AF-A0AB39R1M9-F1
#
_entry.id   AF-A0AB39R1M9-F1
#
_cell.length_a   1.000
_cell.length_b   1.000
_cell.length_c   1.000
_cell.angle_alpha   90.00
_cell.angle_beta   90.00
_cell.angle_gamma   90.00
#
_symmetry.space_group_name_H-M   'P 1'
#
loop_
_entity.id
_entity.type
_entity.pdbx_description
1 polymer ?
#
loop_
_entity_poly.entity_id
_entity_poly.type
_entity_poly.pdbx_seq_one_letter_code
_entity_poly.pdbx_strand_id
1 'polypeptide(L)' 'MRGLYVFAHDDQYGKAPARQLLDRITVKGPGHATARSFNDYQVDVHEAGLPEDVTLTTLIG' A
#
# COMPACT_ATOMS: atom_id res chain seq x y z
N MET A 1 2.18 8.73 -10.07
CA MET A 1 0.71 8.60 -10.20
C MET A 1 0.13 8.20 -8.87
N ARG A 2 -1.09 8.64 -8.55
CA ARG A 2 -1.73 8.31 -7.26
C ARG A 2 -2.33 6.91 -7.36
N GLY A 3 -2.10 6.08 -6.36
CA GLY A 3 -2.61 4.72 -6.32
C GLY A 3 -3.83 4.55 -5.41
N LEU A 4 -4.74 3.65 -5.80
CA LEU A 4 -5.78 3.12 -4.91
C LEU A 4 -5.55 1.61 -4.75
N TYR A 5 -5.12 1.24 -3.55
CA TYR A 5 -4.80 -0.13 -3.16
C TYR A 5 -5.86 -0.65 -2.19
N VAL A 6 -6.43 -1.80 -2.50
CA VAL A 6 -7.48 -2.44 -1.69
C VAL A 6 -6.96 -3.77 -1.17
N PHE A 7 -6.96 -3.92 0.15
CA PHE A 7 -6.76 -5.22 0.81
C PHE A 7 -8.14 -5.81 1.11
N ALA A 8 -8.48 -6.90 0.45
CA ALA A 8 -9.72 -7.63 0.66
C ALA A 8 -9.46 -8.87 1.53
N HIS A 9 -10.28 -9.05 2.55
CA HIS A 9 -10.30 -10.25 3.40
C HIS A 9 -11.40 -11.21 2.91
N ASP A 10 -11.21 -12.50 3.18
CA ASP A 10 -12.19 -13.56 2.89
C ASP A 10 -13.45 -13.50 3.77
N ASP A 11 -13.34 -12.93 4.97
CA ASP A 11 -14.41 -12.82 5.95
C ASP A 11 -14.61 -11.39 6.50
N GLN A 12 -15.72 -11.19 7.22
CA GLN A 12 -16.11 -9.90 7.79
C GLN A 12 -15.33 -9.50 9.05
N TYR A 13 -14.59 -10.43 9.66
CA TYR A 13 -13.85 -10.20 10.90
C TYR A 13 -12.41 -9.76 10.64
N GLY A 14 -11.88 -10.05 9.45
CA GLY A 14 -10.52 -9.74 9.05
C GLY A 14 -9.53 -10.79 9.53
N LYS A 15 -8.73 -11.32 8.61
CA LYS A 15 -7.73 -12.37 8.87
C LYS A 15 -6.31 -11.87 9.14
N ALA A 16 -6.07 -10.58 8.95
CA ALA A 16 -4.76 -9.99 9.16
C ALA A 16 -4.88 -8.63 9.87
N PRO A 17 -3.94 -8.30 10.78
CA PRO A 17 -3.89 -6.98 11.39
C PRO A 17 -3.73 -5.88 10.33
N ALA A 18 -4.55 -4.84 10.40
CA ALA A 18 -4.48 -3.71 9.46
C ALA A 18 -3.08 -3.10 9.35
N ARG A 19 -2.34 -3.01 10.47
CA ARG A 19 -0.96 -2.49 10.47
C ARG A 19 -0.04 -3.31 9.57
N GLN A 20 -0.12 -4.64 9.63
CA GLN A 20 0.71 -5.52 8.80
C GLN A 20 0.45 -5.31 7.30
N LEU A 21 -0.79 -4.98 6.93
CA LEU A 21 -1.18 -4.70 5.55
C LEU A 21 -0.72 -3.29 5.12
N LEU A 22 -0.88 -2.30 5.99
CA LEU A 22 -0.43 -0.92 5.72
C LEU A 22 1.09 -0.83 5.59
N ASP A 23 1.85 -1.63 6.35
CA ASP A 23 3.32 -1.71 6.25
C ASP A 23 3.80 -2.20 4.87
N ARG A 24 2.91 -2.79 4.05
CA ARG A 24 3.23 -3.17 2.67
C ARG A 24 3.33 -1.99 1.72
N ILE A 25 2.83 -0.82 2.10
CA ILE A 25 2.88 0.39 1.29
C ILE A 25 3.88 1.34 1.93
N THR A 26 5.03 1.52 1.28
CA THR A 26 6.06 2.47 1.73
C THR A 26 6.04 3.70 0.85
N VAL A 27 5.93 4.88 1.46
CA VAL A 27 5.99 6.16 0.75
C VAL A 27 7.26 6.89 1.18
N LYS A 28 8.14 7.16 0.22
CA LYS A 28 9.38 7.92 0.42
C LYS A 28 9.25 9.29 -0.22
N GLY A 29 9.45 10.34 0.57
CA GLY A 29 9.51 11.71 0.07
C GLY A 29 10.88 12.05 -0.53
N PRO A 30 11.03 13.27 -1.08
CA PRO A 30 12.25 13.72 -1.77
C PRO A 30 13.43 14.06 -0.82
N GLY A 31 13.46 13.47 0.38
CA GLY A 31 14.48 13.72 1.39
C GLY A 31 14.40 15.13 1.97
N HIS A 32 15.46 15.93 1.76
CA HIS A 32 15.59 17.29 2.31
C HIS A 32 14.87 18.36 1.47
N ALA A 33 14.45 18.03 0.24
CA ALA A 33 13.73 18.97 -0.62
C ALA A 33 12.25 19.08 -0.22
N THR A 34 11.63 20.22 -0.50
CA THR A 34 10.17 20.35 -0.37
C THR A 34 9.48 19.73 -1.56
N ALA A 35 8.60 18.75 -1.33
CA ALA A 35 7.74 18.21 -2.38
C ALA A 35 6.79 19.29 -2.93
N ARG A 36 6.74 19.41 -4.26
CA ARG A 36 5.88 20.33 -5.03
C ARG A 36 4.87 19.57 -5.87
N SER A 37 5.11 18.29 -6.14
CA SER A 37 4.22 17.43 -6.89
C SER A 37 4.11 16.05 -6.24
N PHE A 38 3.07 15.28 -6.59
CA PHE A 38 2.97 13.89 -6.15
C PHE A 38 4.10 13.02 -6.74
N ASN A 39 4.63 13.40 -7.90
CA ASN A 39 5.71 12.64 -8.56
C ASN A 39 7.05 12.76 -7.80
N ASP A 40 7.14 13.65 -6.81
CA ASP A 40 8.31 13.79 -5.95
C ASP A 40 8.34 12.70 -4.86
N TYR A 41 7.25 11.93 -4.72
CA TYR A 41 7.16 10.79 -3.84
C TYR A 41 7.37 9.49 -4.61
N GLN A 42 8.16 8.60 -4.05
CA GLN A 42 8.27 7.21 -4.47
C GLN A 42 7.32 6.36 -3.62
N VAL A 43 6.41 5.66 -4.27
CA VAL A 43 5.49 4.71 -3.62
C VAL A 43 5.95 3.30 -3.98
N ASP A 44 6.41 2.55 -2.98
CA ASP A 44 6.80 1.15 -3.10
C ASP A 44 5.68 0.28 -2.53
N VAL A 45 5.22 -0.73 -3.28
CA VAL A 45 4.17 -1.66 -2.86
C VAL A 45 4.72 -3.08 -2.82
N HIS A 46 4.64 -3.71 -1.65
CA HIS A 46 5.18 -5.04 -1.40
C HIS A 46 4.09 -6.11 -1.55
N GLU A 47 3.91 -6.59 -2.78
CA GLU A 47 2.89 -7.59 -3.14
C GLU A 47 3.27 -9.03 -2.71
N ALA A 48 4.55 -9.29 -2.47
CA ALA A 48 5.02 -10.62 -2.09
C ALA A 48 4.69 -10.97 -0.63
N GLY A 49 4.37 -12.23 -0.35
CA GLY A 49 4.19 -12.75 1.01
C GLY A 49 2.98 -12.19 1.75
N LEU A 50 1.92 -11.83 1.02
CA LEU A 50 0.61 -11.52 1.61
C LEU A 50 0.11 -12.72 2.45
N PRO A 51 -0.61 -12.48 3.56
CA PRO A 51 -1.34 -13.54 4.26
C PRO A 51 -2.27 -14.29 3.30
N GLU A 52 -2.42 -15.60 3.47
CA GLU A 52 -3.15 -16.46 2.53
C GLU A 52 -4.59 -16.00 2.27
N ASP A 53 -5.24 -15.41 3.29
CA ASP A 53 -6.63 -14.96 3.22
C ASP A 53 -6.79 -13.46 2.86
N VAL A 54 -5.73 -12.82 2.34
CA VAL A 54 -5.75 -11.41 1.95
C VAL A 54 -5.36 -11.24 0.48
N THR A 55 -6.25 -10.61 -0.27
CA THR A 55 -5.99 -10.22 -1.67
C THR A 55 -5.68 -8.73 -1.75
N LEU A 56 -4.55 -8.37 -2.38
CA LEU A 56 -4.24 -6.99 -2.74
C LEU A 56 -4.69 -6.70 -4.18
N THR A 57 -5.51 -5.68 -4.35
CA THR A 57 -5.96 -5.19 -5.68
C THR A 57 -5.57 -3.74 -5.88
N THR A 58 -4.90 -3.45 -6.99
CA THR A 58 -4.59 -2.07 -7.42
C THR A 58 -5.66 -1.60 -8.41
N LEU A 59 -6.53 -0.68 -7.99
CA LEU A 59 -7.64 -0.18 -8.82
C LEU A 59 -7.23 1.02 -9.69
N ILE A 60 -6.30 1.83 -9.19
CA ILE A 60 -5.72 2.98 -9.89
C ILE A 60 -4.23 2.96 -9.52
N GLY A 61 -3.34 3.15 -10.49
CA GLY A 61 -1.89 3.09 -10.33
C GLY A 61 -1.17 3.54 -11.58
#